data_AF-A0AAP2QBI3-F1
#
_entry.id   AF-A0AAP2QBI3-F1
#
_cell.length_a   1.000
_cell.length_b   1.000
_cell.length_c   1.000
_cell.angle_alpha   90.00
_cell.angle_beta   90.00
_cell.angle_gamma   90.00
#
_symmetry.space_group_name_H-M   'P 1'
#
loop_
_entity.id
_entity.type
_entity.pdbx_description
1 polymer ?
#
loop_
_entity_poly.entity_id
_entity_poly.type
_entity_poly.pdbx_seq_one_letter_code
_entity_poly.pdbx_strand_id
1 'polypeptide(L)' 'DVVRTSGLGGNSPADLVIGTVVKVKPSSNGIDFEVYVKPYAQMYDISFVTIIKGMAE' A
#
# COMPACT_ATOMS: atom_id res chain seq x y z
N ASP A 1 10.37 -4.47 -6.47
CA ASP A 1 9.00 -5.01 -6.34
C ASP A 1 7.97 -3.93 -6.11
N VAL A 2 6.80 -4.09 -6.73
CA VAL A 2 5.67 -3.14 -6.63
C VAL A 2 4.68 -3.67 -5.60
N VAL A 3 4.27 -2.79 -4.68
CA VAL A 3 3.30 -3.08 -3.62
C VAL A 3 1.94 -2.53 -4.02
N ARG A 4 0.89 -3.32 -3.80
CA ARG A 4 -0.50 -3.00 -4.15
C ARG A 4 -1.47 -3.43 -3.05
N THR A 5 -2.66 -2.83 -2.98
CA THR A 5 -3.70 -3.23 -2.03
C THR A 5 -4.17 -4.66 -2.31
N SER A 6 -4.39 -5.45 -1.26
CA SER A 6 -4.88 -6.83 -1.39
C SER A 6 -6.40 -6.93 -1.48
N GLY A 7 -7.12 -5.93 -0.97
CA GLY A 7 -8.58 -5.94 -0.88
C GLY A 7 -9.17 -6.77 0.28
N LEU A 8 -8.35 -7.49 1.05
CA LEU A 8 -8.82 -8.42 2.08
C LEU A 8 -9.27 -7.75 3.40
N GLY A 9 -9.02 -6.46 3.55
CA GLY A 9 -9.37 -5.69 4.76
C GLY A 9 -10.78 -5.10 4.75
N GLY A 10 -11.60 -5.36 3.72
CA GLY A 10 -12.99 -4.87 3.59
C GLY A 10 -13.15 -3.39 3.26
N ASN A 11 -12.13 -2.55 3.50
CA ASN A 11 -12.20 -1.09 3.35
C ASN A 11 -11.59 -0.54 2.06
N SER A 12 -11.02 -1.39 1.21
CA SER A 12 -10.36 -0.97 -0.04
C SER A 12 -10.47 -2.06 -1.08
N PRO A 13 -10.60 -1.73 -2.38
CA PRO A 13 -10.50 -2.72 -3.43
C PRO A 13 -9.06 -3.25 -3.56
N ALA A 14 -8.92 -4.41 -4.19
CA ALA A 14 -7.62 -4.96 -4.57
C ALA A 14 -6.99 -4.17 -5.73
N ASP A 15 -5.69 -4.35 -5.92
CA ASP A 15 -4.92 -3.91 -7.10
C ASP A 15 -4.67 -2.39 -7.24
N LEU A 16 -4.85 -1.60 -6.17
CA LEU A 16 -4.41 -0.21 -6.16
C LEU A 16 -2.92 -0.13 -5.83
N VAL A 17 -2.13 0.49 -6.71
CA VAL A 17 -0.68 0.62 -6.53
C VAL A 17 -0.35 1.58 -5.38
N ILE A 18 0.46 1.10 -4.45
CA ILE A 18 0.93 1.87 -3.29
C ILE A 18 2.31 2.47 -3.58
N GLY A 19 3.25 1.64 -4.05
CA GLY A 19 4.64 2.07 -4.17
C GLY A 19 5.62 0.97 -4.53
N THR A 20 6.90 1.25 -4.29
CA THR A 20 8.01 0.33 -4.56
C THR A 20 8.79 0.02 -3.30
N VAL A 21 9.23 -1.24 -3.15
CA VAL A 21 10.04 -1.66 -2.00
C VAL A 21 11.42 -1.00 -2.04
N VAL A 22 11.84 -0.42 -0.93
CA VAL A 22 13.17 0.21 -0.77
C VAL A 22 14.06 -0.50 0.25
N LYS A 23 13.48 -1.23 1.21
CA LYS A 23 14.23 -2.01 2.20
C LYS A 23 13.37 -3.13 2.76
N VAL A 24 14.00 -4.27 3.02
CA VAL A 24 13.41 -5.39 3.74
C VAL A 24 14.32 -5.68 4.94
N LYS A 25 13.74 -5.86 6.11
CA LYS A 25 14.47 -6.30 7.32
C LYS A 25 13.64 -7.33 8.09
N PRO A 26 14.26 -8.27 8.82
CA PRO A 26 13.53 -9.05 9.80
C PRO A 26 12.96 -8.13 10.88
N SER A 27 11.75 -8.45 11.36
CA SER A 27 11.14 -7.76 12.49
C SER A 27 11.90 -8.07 13.80
N SER A 28 11.56 -7.37 14.87
CA SER A 28 12.20 -7.57 16.18
C SER A 28 12.03 -8.99 16.76
N ASN A 29 10.99 -9.72 16.35
CA ASN A 29 10.74 -11.09 16.80
C ASN A 29 11.43 -12.14 15.90
N GLY A 30 11.94 -11.74 14.72
CA GLY A 30 12.63 -12.61 13.76
C GLY A 30 11.78 -13.62 13.00
N ILE A 31 10.45 -13.61 13.17
CA ILE A 31 9.50 -14.53 12.53
C ILE A 31 9.04 -13.95 11.18
N ASP A 32 8.78 -12.65 11.15
CA ASP A 32 8.26 -11.94 9.99
C ASP A 32 9.23 -10.86 9.48
N PHE A 33 8.87 -10.24 8.36
CA PHE A 33 9.66 -9.21 7.71
C PHE A 33 8.92 -7.88 7.70
N GLU A 34 9.64 -6.82 8.09
CA GLU A 34 9.20 -5.44 7.90
C GLU A 34 9.73 -4.93 6.56
N VAL A 35 8.82 -4.43 5.73
CA VAL A 35 9.11 -3.91 4.39
C VAL A 35 8.86 -2.41 4.34
N TYR A 36 9.87 -1.65 3.96
CA TYR A 36 9.77 -0.22 3.73
C TYR A 36 9.44 0.04 2.26
N VAL A 37 8.44 0.88 2.03
CA VAL A 37 7.90 1.16 0.69
C VAL A 37 7.98 2.67 0.43
N LYS A 38 8.50 3.05 -0.73
CA LYS A 38 8.43 4.42 -1.25
C LYS A 38 7.12 4.59 -2.03
N PRO A 39 6.23 5.53 -1.64
CA PRO A 39 4.98 5.77 -2.34
C PRO A 39 5.19 6.14 -3.81
N TYR A 40 4.29 5.69 -4.68
CA TYR A 40 4.33 6.04 -6.10
C TYR A 40 3.76 7.45 -6.37
N ALA A 41 2.65 7.77 -5.71
CA ALA A 41 2.07 9.10 -5.74
C ALA A 41 2.84 10.04 -4.82
N GLN A 42 3.03 11.29 -5.27
CA GLN A 42 3.40 12.35 -4.36
C GLN A 42 2.16 12.69 -3.48
N MET A 43 2.38 13.19 -2.26
CA MET A 43 1.27 13.50 -1.33
C MET A 43 1.19 14.98 -0.89
N TYR A 44 1.89 15.89 -1.56
CA TYR A 44 1.92 17.34 -1.26
C TYR A 44 1.15 18.14 -2.32
N ASP A 45 0.42 19.20 -1.95
CA ASP A 45 -0.26 20.07 -2.93
C ASP A 45 -1.26 19.35 -3.86
N ILE A 46 -1.93 18.30 -3.34
CA ILE A 46 -2.95 17.56 -4.10
C ILE A 46 -4.17 18.46 -4.32
N SER A 47 -4.45 18.81 -5.58
CA SER A 47 -5.64 19.60 -5.95
C SER A 47 -6.86 18.73 -6.28
N PHE A 48 -6.64 17.47 -6.68
CA PHE A 48 -7.68 16.56 -7.12
C PHE A 48 -7.42 15.16 -6.60
N VAL A 49 -8.49 14.48 -6.17
CA VAL A 49 -8.46 13.08 -5.74
C VAL A 49 -9.58 12.31 -6.41
N THR A 50 -9.39 10.99 -6.56
CA THR A 50 -10.44 10.08 -7.02
C THR A 50 -10.88 9.21 -5.85
N ILE A 51 -12.17 9.25 -5.53
CA ILE A 51 -12.76 8.36 -4.54
C ILE A 51 -13.15 7.06 -5.23
N ILE A 52 -12.55 5.96 -4.80
CA ILE A 52 -12.85 4.62 -5.30
C ILE A 52 -13.72 3.93 -4.27
N LYS A 53 -14.97 3.63 -4.64
CA LYS A 53 -15.87 2.85 -3.79
C LYS A 53 -15.43 1.39 -3.83
N GLY A 54 -15.05 0.85 -2.67
CA GLY A 54 -14.82 -0.60 -2.53
C GLY A 54 -16.13 -1.35 -2.77
N MET A 55 -16.06 -2.43 -3.57
CA MET A 55 -17.14 -3.42 -3.61
C MET A 55 -16.99 -4.29 -2.36
N ALA A 56 -17.50 -3.80 -1.23
CA ALA A 56 -17.81 -4.66 -0.10
C ALA A 56 -19.24 -5.16 -0.32
N GLU A 57 -19.41 -6.47 -0.38
CA GLU A 57 -20.71 -7.14 -0.25
C GLU A 57 -21.03 -7.34 1.24
#